data_AF-A0A1Z8N423-F1
#
_entry.id   AF-A0A1Z8N423-F1
#
_cell.length_a   1.000
_cell.length_b   1.000
_cell.length_c   1.000
_cell.angle_alpha   90.00
_cell.angle_beta   90.00
_cell.angle_gamma   90.00
#
_symmetry.space_group_name_H-M   'P 1'
#
loop_
_entity.id
_entity.type
_entity.pdbx_description
1 polymer ?
#
loop_
_entity_poly.entity_id
_entity_poly.type
_entity_poly.pdbx_seq_one_letter_code
_entity_poly.pdbx_strand_id
1 'polypeptide(L)'
;MSEKKRGPGTWIPQAVIIILLLLAFNPGNPYGYYIGLRWACFACFSFLAYRAYETKMTGWLWTMAFTAMLYNPFFRVSLGREIWYVANGITIGIAIFSIFAYRKSFDSGEAS
;
A
#
# COMPACT_ATOMS: atom_id res chain seq x y z
N MET A 1 19.57 -1.11 -28.55
CA MET A 1 18.20 -1.46 -28.11
C MET A 1 18.33 -1.89 -26.65
N SER A 2 18.28 -0.92 -25.73
CA SER A 2 18.45 -1.19 -24.29
C SER A 2 17.23 -1.95 -23.79
N GLU A 3 17.47 -3.16 -23.28
CA GLU A 3 16.47 -3.96 -22.60
C GLU A 3 15.89 -3.11 -21.46
N LYS A 4 14.63 -2.67 -21.61
CA LYS A 4 13.88 -2.00 -20.55
C LYS A 4 13.73 -3.02 -19.41
N LYS A 5 14.70 -3.05 -18.48
CA LYS A 5 14.57 -3.79 -17.21
C LYS A 5 13.53 -3.09 -16.37
N ARG A 6 12.26 -3.24 -16.75
CA ARG A 6 11.10 -2.84 -15.96
C ARG A 6 11.36 -3.36 -14.55
N GLY A 7 11.62 -2.45 -13.61
CA GLY A 7 11.82 -2.79 -12.21
C GLY A 7 10.74 -3.78 -11.76
N PRO A 8 11.10 -4.81 -10.97
CA PRO A 8 10.20 -5.91 -10.64
C PRO A 8 8.87 -5.36 -10.14
N GLY A 9 7.76 -5.88 -10.69
CA GLY A 9 6.42 -5.31 -10.68
C GLY A 9 6.00 -4.61 -9.38
N THR A 10 6.36 -3.32 -9.24
CA THR A 10 6.05 -2.50 -8.07
C THR A 10 4.57 -2.17 -7.95
N TRP A 11 3.71 -2.76 -8.78
CA TRP A 11 2.26 -2.67 -8.74
C TRP A 11 1.63 -3.92 -8.10
N ILE A 12 2.38 -5.02 -7.98
CA ILE A 12 1.91 -6.27 -7.37
C ILE A 12 1.50 -6.05 -5.91
N PRO A 13 2.30 -5.38 -5.04
CA PRO A 13 1.91 -5.12 -3.66
C PRO A 13 0.58 -4.35 -3.57
N GLN A 14 0.40 -3.32 -4.41
CA GLN A 14 -0.81 -2.51 -4.45
C GLN A 14 -2.00 -3.33 -4.91
N ALA A 15 -1.85 -4.14 -5.95
CA ALA A 15 -2.93 -5.00 -6.44
C ALA A 15 -3.39 -5.98 -5.35
N VAL A 16 -2.45 -6.61 -4.65
CA VAL A 16 -2.74 -7.50 -3.52
C VAL A 16 -3.49 -6.74 -2.41
N ILE A 17 -2.98 -5.58 -1.99
CA ILE A 17 -3.63 -4.77 -0.95
C ILE A 17 -5.03 -4.32 -1.38
N ILE A 18 -5.21 -3.87 -2.62
CA ILE A 18 -6.51 -3.42 -3.15
C ILE A 18 -7.53 -4.55 -3.08
N ILE A 19 -7.16 -5.75 -3.54
CA ILE A 19 -8.05 -6.92 -3.50
C ILE A 19 -8.42 -7.27 -2.06
N LEU A 20 -7.45 -7.32 -1.15
CA LEU A 20 -7.69 -7.62 0.26
C LEU A 20 -8.54 -6.53 0.95
N LEU A 21 -8.33 -5.26 0.64
CA LEU A 21 -9.14 -4.19 1.22
C LEU A 21 -10.57 -4.21 0.67
N LEU A 22 -10.78 -4.52 -0.62
CA LEU A 22 -12.11 -4.69 -1.20
C LEU A 22 -12.86 -5.86 -0.55
N LEU A 23 -12.19 -6.99 -0.36
CA LEU A 23 -12.75 -8.14 0.34
C LEU A 23 -13.07 -7.82 1.81
N ALA A 24 -12.42 -6.83 2.43
CA ALA A 24 -12.70 -6.38 3.79
C ALA A 24 -14.07 -5.69 3.94
N PHE A 25 -14.68 -5.24 2.83
CA PHE A 25 -16.02 -4.65 2.86
C PHE A 25 -17.12 -5.67 3.09
N ASN A 26 -16.84 -6.96 2.92
CA ASN A 26 -17.79 -8.01 3.24
C ASN A 26 -17.96 -8.14 4.77
N PRO A 27 -19.14 -7.83 5.34
CA PRO A 27 -19.35 -7.84 6.79
C PRO A 27 -19.27 -9.24 7.41
N GLY A 28 -19.37 -10.31 6.59
CA GLY A 28 -19.29 -11.70 7.04
C GLY A 28 -17.88 -12.25 7.26
N ASN A 29 -16.83 -11.44 7.05
CA ASN A 29 -15.46 -11.92 7.21
C ASN A 29 -15.13 -12.24 8.69
N PRO A 30 -14.46 -13.38 8.95
CA PRO A 30 -14.07 -13.75 10.31
C PRO A 30 -13.01 -12.79 10.87
N TYR A 31 -12.89 -12.68 12.19
CA TYR A 31 -11.90 -11.80 12.83
C TYR A 31 -10.46 -12.05 12.36
N GLY A 32 -10.12 -13.33 12.09
CA GLY A 32 -8.80 -13.71 11.56
C GLY A 32 -8.47 -13.08 10.20
N TYR A 33 -9.48 -12.77 9.37
CA TYR A 33 -9.29 -12.05 8.12
C TYR A 33 -8.65 -10.68 8.35
N TYR A 34 -9.17 -9.92 9.31
CA TYR A 34 -8.70 -8.58 9.62
C TYR A 34 -7.31 -8.57 10.26
N ILE A 35 -6.93 -9.66 10.97
CA ILE A 35 -5.55 -9.84 11.43
C ILE A 35 -4.62 -10.01 10.23
N GLY A 36 -4.92 -10.95 9.33
CA GLY A 36 -4.11 -11.19 8.13
C GLY A 36 -4.02 -9.96 7.23
N LEU A 37 -5.13 -9.24 7.05
CA LEU A 37 -5.20 -7.99 6.31
C LEU A 37 -4.21 -6.95 6.86
N ARG A 38 -4.18 -6.75 8.19
CA ARG A 38 -3.25 -5.80 8.83
C ARG A 38 -1.80 -6.17 8.56
N TRP A 39 -1.44 -7.43 8.73
CA TRP A 39 -0.09 -7.92 8.42
C TRP A 39 0.28 -7.70 6.95
N ALA A 40 -0.61 -8.04 6.02
CA ALA A 40 -0.39 -7.87 4.59
C ALA A 40 -0.23 -6.39 4.21
N CYS A 41 -1.14 -5.53 4.66
CA CYS A 41 -1.07 -4.09 4.46
C CYS A 41 0.22 -3.51 5.04
N PHE A 42 0.54 -3.84 6.30
CA PHE A 42 1.74 -3.35 6.97
C PHE A 42 3.02 -3.72 6.20
N ALA A 43 3.17 -4.98 5.81
CA ALA A 43 4.33 -5.45 5.07
C ALA A 43 4.46 -4.77 3.69
N CYS A 44 3.36 -4.71 2.94
CA CYS A 44 3.35 -4.13 1.60
C CYS A 44 3.59 -2.62 1.62
N PHE A 45 2.95 -1.88 2.53
CA PHE A 45 3.16 -0.43 2.65
C PHE A 45 4.54 -0.09 3.18
N SER A 46 5.13 -0.90 4.06
CA SER A 46 6.52 -0.72 4.51
C SER A 46 7.50 -0.92 3.35
N PHE A 47 7.27 -1.95 2.50
CA PHE A 47 8.06 -2.16 1.28
C PHE A 47 7.93 -0.99 0.30
N LEU A 48 6.71 -0.48 0.08
CA LEU A 48 6.49 0.69 -0.79
C LEU A 48 7.17 1.95 -0.23
N ALA A 49 7.09 2.17 1.09
CA ALA A 49 7.80 3.27 1.74
C ALA A 49 9.31 3.18 1.50
N TYR A 50 9.91 1.99 1.66
CA TYR A 50 11.32 1.77 1.36
C TYR A 50 11.65 2.09 -0.12
N ARG A 51 10.80 1.68 -1.06
CA ARG A 51 11.00 2.01 -2.48
C ARG A 51 10.90 3.51 -2.75
N ALA A 52 9.96 4.22 -2.12
CA ALA A 52 9.88 5.67 -2.23
C ALA A 52 11.10 6.38 -1.62
N TYR A 53 11.71 5.81 -0.58
CA TYR A 53 12.96 6.31 -0.03
C TYR A 53 14.11 6.18 -1.04
N GLU A 54 14.27 5.01 -1.67
CA GLU A 54 15.30 4.78 -2.71
C GLU A 54 15.14 5.72 -3.92
N THR A 55 13.91 6.04 -4.31
CA THR A 55 13.62 6.95 -5.43
C THR A 55 13.51 8.42 -5.01
N LYS A 56 13.85 8.77 -3.77
CA LYS A 56 13.79 10.12 -3.21
C LYS A 56 12.41 10.79 -3.31
N MET A 57 11.35 9.98 -3.34
CA MET A 57 9.96 10.44 -3.38
C MET A 57 9.45 10.74 -1.96
N THR A 58 10.00 11.77 -1.30
CA THR A 58 9.76 12.07 0.12
C THR A 58 8.28 12.16 0.50
N GLY A 59 7.43 12.76 -0.34
CA GLY A 59 5.99 12.83 -0.07
C GLY A 59 5.30 11.45 -0.06
N TRP A 60 5.72 10.56 -0.96
CA TRP A 60 5.20 9.20 -1.03
C TRP A 60 5.77 8.29 0.06
N LEU A 61 7.03 8.52 0.46
CA LEU A 61 7.64 7.85 1.62
C LEU A 61 6.79 8.04 2.88
N TRP A 62 6.49 9.29 3.22
CA TRP A 62 5.70 9.60 4.42
C TRP A 62 4.26 9.10 4.33
N THR A 63 3.63 9.21 3.15
CA THR A 63 2.29 8.66 2.92
C THR A 63 2.26 7.16 3.19
N MET A 64 3.19 6.40 2.57
CA MET A 64 3.24 4.94 2.73
C MET A 64 3.62 4.53 4.16
N ALA A 65 4.54 5.25 4.81
CA ALA A 65 4.93 4.99 6.18
C ALA A 65 3.76 5.20 7.16
N PHE A 66 3.00 6.29 6.99
CA PHE A 66 1.81 6.55 7.81
C PHE A 66 0.72 5.51 7.58
N THR A 67 0.48 5.13 6.32
CA THR A 67 -0.46 4.05 6.00
C THR A 67 -0.01 2.72 6.60
N ALA A 68 1.29 2.38 6.56
CA ALA A 68 1.80 1.18 7.23
C ALA A 68 1.49 1.25 8.75
N MET A 69 1.81 2.37 9.40
CA MET A 69 1.53 2.56 10.83
C MET A 69 0.04 2.42 11.17
N LEU A 70 -0.87 2.88 10.29
CA LEU A 70 -2.31 2.72 10.48
C LEU A 70 -2.73 1.24 10.53
N TYR A 71 -2.16 0.39 9.69
CA TYR A 71 -2.43 -1.06 9.66
C TYR A 71 -1.47 -1.89 10.52
N ASN A 72 -0.71 -1.25 11.41
CA ASN A 72 0.28 -1.94 12.22
C ASN A 72 -0.36 -3.09 13.04
N PRO A 73 0.20 -4.31 13.01
CA PRO A 73 -0.37 -5.47 13.67
C PRO A 73 -0.08 -5.53 15.18
N PHE A 74 0.93 -4.80 15.66
CA PHE A 74 1.37 -4.81 17.05
C PHE A 74 0.44 -3.99 17.94
N PHE A 75 -0.03 -2.85 17.43
CA PHE A 75 -0.95 -1.97 18.16
C PHE A 75 -2.38 -2.12 17.62
N ARG A 76 -3.25 -2.74 18.43
CA ARG A 76 -4.67 -2.82 18.10
C ARG A 76 -5.35 -1.47 18.32
N VAL A 77 -5.42 -0.66 17.26
CA VAL A 77 -6.29 0.53 17.26
C VAL A 77 -7.76 0.07 17.26
N SER A 78 -8.46 0.36 18.36
CA SER A 78 -9.87 0.04 18.58
C SER A 78 -10.79 1.07 17.90
N LEU A 79 -10.63 1.28 16.59
CA LEU A 79 -11.57 2.10 15.82
C LEU A 79 -12.87 1.32 15.60
N GLY A 80 -13.99 2.04 15.60
CA GLY A 80 -15.29 1.48 15.22
C GLY A 80 -15.27 0.95 13.78
N ARG A 81 -16.16 0.00 13.48
CA ARG A 81 -16.29 -0.62 12.16
C ARG A 81 -16.43 0.41 11.04
N GLU A 82 -17.27 1.43 11.24
CA GLU A 82 -17.49 2.52 10.27
C GLU A 82 -16.21 3.29 9.93
N ILE A 83 -15.38 3.57 10.94
CA ILE A 83 -14.12 4.29 10.75
C ILE A 83 -13.14 3.41 9.95
N TRP A 84 -13.09 2.11 10.23
CA TRP A 84 -12.28 1.17 9.45
C TRP A 84 -12.77 1.05 7.99
N TYR A 85 -14.08 1.09 7.73
CA TYR A 85 -14.61 1.12 6.36
C TYR A 85 -14.10 2.33 5.58
N VAL A 86 -14.15 3.52 6.19
CA VAL A 86 -13.63 4.76 5.58
C VAL A 86 -12.12 4.69 5.39
N ALA A 87 -11.38 4.24 6.41
CA ALA A 87 -9.93 4.09 6.33
C ALA A 87 -9.51 3.12 5.21
N ASN A 88 -10.21 1.98 5.08
CA ASN A 88 -9.99 1.01 4.01
C ASN A 88 -10.23 1.65 2.62
N GLY A 89 -11.33 2.40 2.46
CA GLY A 89 -11.64 3.11 1.21
C GLY A 89 -10.57 4.13 0.82
N ILE A 90 -10.11 4.96 1.77
CA ILE A 90 -9.03 5.92 1.56
C ILE A 90 -7.73 5.19 1.17
N THR A 91 -7.44 4.08 1.85
CA THR A 91 -6.24 3.28 1.60
C THR A 91 -6.23 2.67 0.20
N ILE A 92 -7.38 2.21 -0.30
CA ILE A 92 -7.53 1.76 -1.70
C ILE A 92 -7.18 2.91 -2.66
N GLY A 93 -7.70 4.12 -2.41
CA GLY A 93 -7.36 5.30 -3.19
C GLY A 93 -5.85 5.56 -3.22
N ILE A 94 -5.21 5.60 -2.04
CA ILE A 94 -3.75 5.78 -1.90
C ILE A 94 -2.99 4.72 -2.70
N ALA A 95 -3.38 3.44 -2.57
CA ALA A 95 -2.76 2.35 -3.31
C ALA A 95 -2.87 2.54 -4.82
N ILE A 96 -4.05 2.89 -5.35
CA ILE A 96 -4.27 3.16 -6.78
C ILE A 96 -3.40 4.33 -7.25
N PHE A 97 -3.45 5.48 -6.57
CA PHE A 97 -2.67 6.66 -6.95
C PHE A 97 -1.16 6.39 -6.90
N SER A 98 -0.70 5.57 -5.96
CA SER A 98 0.71 5.21 -5.85
C SER A 98 1.21 4.44 -7.08
N ILE A 99 0.38 3.63 -7.74
CA ILE A 99 0.76 2.90 -8.96
C ILE A 99 1.19 3.90 -10.05
N PHE A 100 0.41 4.97 -10.24
CA PHE A 100 0.71 5.99 -11.23
C PHE A 100 1.95 6.81 -10.87
N ALA A 101 2.09 7.18 -9.60
CA ALA A 101 3.21 7.98 -9.13
C ALA A 101 4.56 7.24 -9.23
N TYR A 102 4.57 5.96 -8.87
CA TYR A 102 5.78 5.14 -8.90
C TYR A 102 6.16 4.82 -10.35
N ARG A 103 5.18 4.55 -11.22
CA ARG A 103 5.43 4.35 -12.65
C ARG A 103 6.12 5.56 -13.29
N LYS A 104 5.63 6.77 -13.01
CA LYS A 104 6.23 8.01 -13.53
C LYS A 104 7.68 8.20 -13.04
N SER A 105 7.93 7.90 -11.77
CA SER A 105 9.23 8.15 -11.15
C SER A 105 10.32 7.17 -11.62
N PHE A 106 9.96 5.90 -11.86
CA PHE A 106 10.89 4.92 -12.44
C PHE A 106 11.28 5.26 -13.88
N ASP A 107 10.34 5.68 -14.72
CA ASP A 107 10.66 6.07 -16.11
C ASP A 107 11.59 7.31 -16.16
N SER A 108 11.50 8.23 -15.17
CA SER A 108 12.37 9.41 -15.11
C SER A 108 13.78 9.15 -14.56
N GLY A 109 13.95 8.15 -13.69
CA GLY A 109 15.27 7.78 -13.16
C GLY A 109 16.14 6.98 -14.14
N GLU A 110 15.54 6.36 -15.16
CA GLU A 110 16.27 5.68 -16.24
C GLU A 110 16.70 6.62 -17.38
N ALA A 111 16.16 7.84 -17.43
CA ALA A 111 16.41 8.82 -18.50
C ALA A 111 17.53 9.84 -18.16
N SER A 112 18.13 9.75 -16.97
CA SER A 112 19.21 10.60 -16.47
C SER A 112 20.50 9.81 -16.24
#